data_AF-A0A0F9NYM5-F1
#
_entry.id   AF-A0A0F9NYM5-F1
#
_cell.length_a   1.000
_cell.length_b   1.000
_cell.length_c   1.000
_cell.angle_alpha   90.00
_cell.angle_beta   90.00
_cell.angle_gamma   90.00
#
_symmetry.space_group_name_H-M   'P 1'
#
loop_
_entity.id
_entity.type
_entity.pdbx_description
1 polymer ?
#
loop_
_entity_poly.entity_id
_entity_poly.type
_entity_poly.pdbx_seq_one_letter_code
_entity_poly.pdbx_strand_id
1 'polypeptide(L)'
;MNTLYREGRKFAHLTSGTNILRATGESAWLHRVTVNTGATGTITVYNNGAASGGVVAVITVAANDVVSLDYDVRLDTGLTVVLSATMDITVVYE
;
A
#
# COMPACT_ATOMS: atom_id res chain seq x y z
N MET A 1 -18.92 1.98 25.69
CA MET A 1 -18.13 2.91 24.85
C MET A 1 -16.79 2.23 24.64
N ASN A 2 -16.62 1.52 23.53
CA ASN A 2 -15.42 0.71 23.28
C ASN A 2 -14.38 1.64 22.65
N THR A 3 -13.33 1.98 23.39
CA THR A 3 -12.22 2.77 22.85
C THR A 3 -11.48 1.87 21.87
N LEU A 4 -11.78 2.02 20.58
CA LEU A 4 -11.00 1.40 19.51
C LEU A 4 -9.62 2.04 19.55
N TYR A 5 -8.64 1.31 20.08
CA TYR A 5 -7.23 1.68 19.94
C TYR A 5 -6.90 1.56 18.45
N ARG A 6 -6.96 2.67 17.69
CA ARG A 6 -6.29 2.75 16.39
C ARG A 6 -4.85 2.36 16.65
N GLU A 7 -4.39 1.24 16.10
CA GLU A 7 -2.96 0.97 16.14
C GLU A 7 -2.25 2.19 15.54
N GLY A 8 -1.14 2.64 16.14
CA GLY A 8 -0.43 3.79 15.59
C GLY A 8 -0.06 3.55 14.12
N ARG A 9 0.00 4.63 13.33
CA ARG A 9 0.43 4.56 11.93
C ARG A 9 1.74 3.78 11.81
N LYS A 10 1.75 2.76 10.96
CA LYS A 10 2.90 1.95 10.58
C LYS A 10 3.39 2.36 9.19
N PHE A 11 4.62 1.97 8.87
CA PHE A 11 5.19 2.15 7.54
C PHE A 11 5.88 0.87 7.07
N ALA A 12 5.89 0.65 5.76
CA ALA A 12 6.65 -0.40 5.11
C ALA A 12 7.47 0.20 3.97
N HIS A 13 8.75 -0.14 3.93
CA HIS A 13 9.62 0.12 2.77
C HIS A 13 9.60 -1.11 1.87
N LEU A 14 9.27 -0.92 0.60
CA LEU A 14 9.10 -2.01 -0.36
C LEU A 14 9.98 -1.78 -1.58
N THR A 15 10.64 -2.86 -2.03
CA THR A 15 11.55 -2.78 -3.17
C THR A 15 11.14 -3.59 -4.40
N SER A 16 10.32 -4.64 -4.23
CA SER A 16 9.83 -5.48 -5.33
C SER A 16 8.71 -6.43 -4.87
N GLY A 17 8.05 -7.07 -5.84
CA GLY A 17 7.18 -8.22 -5.62
C GLY A 17 5.85 -7.93 -4.93
N THR A 18 5.25 -8.99 -4.39
CA THR A 18 3.99 -8.95 -3.64
C THR A 18 4.29 -8.85 -2.15
N ASN A 19 3.73 -7.83 -1.50
CA ASN A 19 3.95 -7.53 -0.10
C ASN A 19 2.62 -7.47 0.64
N ILE A 20 2.41 -8.43 1.55
CA ILE A 20 1.24 -8.48 2.42
C ILE A 20 1.56 -7.67 3.67
N LEU A 21 0.91 -6.52 3.84
CA LEU A 21 1.16 -5.59 4.93
C LEU A 21 0.17 -5.78 6.10
N ARG A 22 -1.03 -6.28 5.80
CA ARG A 22 -2.05 -6.75 6.74
C ARG A 22 -2.66 -8.04 6.20
N ALA A 23 -2.87 -9.01 7.07
CA ALA A 23 -3.32 -10.35 6.68
C ALA A 23 -4.80 -10.35 6.26
N THR A 24 -5.23 -11.44 5.61
CA THR A 24 -6.62 -11.59 5.19
C THR A 24 -7.57 -11.56 6.38
N GLY A 25 -8.61 -10.74 6.30
CA GLY A 25 -9.60 -10.57 7.37
C GLY A 25 -9.20 -9.56 8.43
N GLU A 26 -8.00 -8.97 8.36
CA GLU A 26 -7.63 -7.81 9.17
C GLU A 26 -8.10 -6.52 8.48
N SER A 27 -8.77 -5.65 9.22
CA SER A 27 -9.03 -4.30 8.73
C SER A 27 -7.75 -3.47 8.73
N ALA A 28 -7.65 -2.56 7.77
CA ALA A 28 -6.54 -1.63 7.64
C ALA A 28 -7.01 -0.26 7.17
N TRP A 29 -6.16 0.75 7.30
CA TRP A 29 -6.30 2.03 6.62
C TRP A 29 -5.07 2.29 5.77
N LEU A 30 -5.27 2.64 4.51
CA LEU A 30 -4.21 3.16 3.66
C LEU A 30 -4.17 4.67 3.79
N HIS A 31 -2.99 5.21 4.13
CA HIS A 31 -2.80 6.65 4.30
C HIS A 31 -1.93 7.29 3.22
N ARG A 32 -0.87 6.61 2.80
CA ARG A 32 0.06 7.19 1.82
C ARG A 32 0.82 6.12 1.07
N VAL A 33 1.05 6.35 -0.20
CA VAL A 33 2.08 5.67 -0.99
C VAL A 33 3.04 6.72 -1.52
N THR A 34 4.32 6.58 -1.19
CA THR A 34 5.39 7.47 -1.65
C THR A 34 6.34 6.68 -2.52
N VAL A 35 6.62 7.18 -3.72
CA VAL A 35 7.74 6.76 -4.56
C VAL A 35 8.95 7.60 -4.17
N ASN A 36 9.96 6.97 -3.56
CA ASN A 36 11.13 7.64 -3.01
C ASN A 36 12.15 7.99 -4.10
N THR A 37 12.28 7.12 -5.10
CA THR A 37 13.13 7.34 -6.27
C THR A 37 12.37 6.95 -7.53
N GLY A 38 12.56 7.72 -8.62
CA GLY A 38 11.94 7.43 -9.91
C GLY A 38 12.29 6.03 -10.41
N ALA A 39 11.28 5.27 -10.79
CA ALA A 39 11.40 3.95 -11.39
C ALA A 39 10.19 3.68 -12.28
N THR A 40 10.41 3.12 -13.47
CA THR A 40 9.30 2.72 -14.34
C THR A 40 8.66 1.45 -13.78
N GLY A 41 7.38 1.52 -13.46
CA GLY A 41 6.66 0.36 -12.94
C GLY A 41 5.22 0.69 -12.60
N THR A 42 4.54 -0.31 -12.07
CA THR A 42 3.18 -0.18 -11.55
C THR A 42 3.12 -0.67 -10.11
N ILE A 43 2.38 0.08 -9.30
CA ILE A 43 2.07 -0.24 -7.90
C ILE A 43 0.58 -0.53 -7.86
N THR A 44 0.22 -1.77 -7.57
CA THR A 44 -1.18 -2.18 -7.38
C THR A 44 -1.46 -2.40 -5.91
N VAL A 45 -2.47 -1.71 -5.38
CA VAL A 45 -2.91 -1.85 -3.99
C VAL A 45 -4.23 -2.60 -3.94
N TYR A 46 -4.30 -3.64 -3.11
CA TYR A 46 -5.47 -4.49 -2.92
C TYR A 46 -6.05 -4.34 -1.51
N ASN A 47 -7.38 -4.28 -1.42
CA ASN A 47 -8.16 -4.49 -0.21
C ASN A 47 -8.31 -6.01 -0.01
N ASN A 48 -7.22 -6.66 0.35
CA ASN A 48 -7.13 -8.10 0.63
C ASN A 48 -5.75 -8.43 1.20
N GLY A 49 -5.63 -9.52 1.96
CA GLY A 49 -4.34 -10.11 2.37
C GLY A 49 -3.68 -10.98 1.28
N ALA A 50 -4.11 -10.85 0.02
CA ALA A 50 -3.52 -11.50 -1.14
C ALA A 50 -3.52 -10.56 -2.35
N ALA A 51 -2.69 -10.87 -3.35
CA ALA A 51 -2.62 -10.14 -4.63
C ALA A 51 -3.83 -10.44 -5.55
N SER A 52 -5.04 -10.29 -5.02
CA SER A 52 -6.30 -10.58 -5.69
C SER A 52 -7.47 -9.89 -4.98
N GLY A 53 -8.63 -9.86 -5.63
CA GLY A 53 -9.83 -9.24 -5.07
C GLY A 53 -9.93 -7.76 -5.39
N GLY A 54 -10.44 -6.97 -4.44
CA GLY A 54 -10.74 -5.56 -4.64
C GLY A 54 -9.47 -4.72 -4.85
N VAL A 55 -9.32 -4.14 -6.03
CA VAL A 55 -8.26 -3.19 -6.34
C VAL A 55 -8.64 -1.82 -5.82
N VAL A 56 -7.78 -1.23 -5.00
CA VAL A 56 -7.96 0.12 -4.42
C VAL A 56 -7.33 1.16 -5.32
N ALA A 57 -6.12 0.87 -5.82
CA ALA A 57 -5.38 1.76 -6.70
C ALA A 57 -4.45 0.97 -7.63
N VAL A 58 -4.26 1.51 -8.83
CA VAL A 58 -3.18 1.15 -9.75
C VAL A 58 -2.44 2.42 -10.09
N ILE A 59 -1.19 2.53 -9.65
CA ILE A 59 -0.34 3.70 -9.85
C ILE A 59 0.70 3.33 -10.89
N THR A 60 0.69 4.00 -12.03
CA THR A 60 1.78 3.91 -13.03
C THR A 60 2.80 4.98 -12.71
N VAL A 61 4.06 4.60 -12.58
CA VAL A 61 5.18 5.48 -12.24
C VAL A 61 6.13 5.53 -13.45
N ALA A 62 6.54 6.74 -13.84
CA ALA A 62 7.57 6.91 -14.89
C ALA A 62 8.99 6.94 -14.29
N ALA A 63 10.00 6.76 -15.14
CA ALA A 63 11.41 6.56 -14.75
C ALA A 63 12.01 7.62 -13.80
N ASN A 64 11.42 8.81 -13.67
CA ASN A 64 11.93 9.90 -12.84
C ASN A 64 10.89 10.47 -11.86
N ASP A 65 9.75 9.81 -11.71
CA ASP A 65 8.68 10.33 -10.84
C ASP A 65 8.98 10.04 -9.37
N VAL A 66 9.15 11.10 -8.59
CA VAL A 66 9.20 11.06 -7.12
C VAL A 66 7.95 11.77 -6.63
N VAL A 67 7.02 11.01 -6.05
CA VAL A 67 5.68 11.50 -5.73
C VAL A 67 5.15 10.84 -4.47
N SER A 68 4.38 11.61 -3.69
CA SER A 68 3.56 11.08 -2.60
C SER A 68 2.09 11.22 -2.96
N LEU A 69 1.36 10.11 -2.87
CA LEU A 69 -0.07 10.03 -3.08
C LEU A 69 -0.73 9.76 -1.73
N ASP A 70 -1.55 10.70 -1.29
CA ASP A 70 -2.31 10.60 -0.05
C ASP A 70 -3.62 9.84 -0.27
N TYR A 71 -3.96 9.01 0.71
CA TYR A 71 -5.17 8.22 0.77
C TYR A 71 -5.79 8.38 2.16
N ASP A 72 -7.09 8.17 2.28
CA ASP A 72 -7.76 7.97 3.56
C ASP A 72 -8.86 6.92 3.35
N VAL A 73 -8.42 5.74 2.93
CA VAL A 73 -9.31 4.65 2.53
C VAL A 73 -9.20 3.52 3.56
N ARG A 74 -10.37 3.13 4.09
CA ARG A 74 -10.51 1.92 4.90
C ARG A 74 -10.49 0.68 4.01
N LEU A 75 -9.75 -0.32 4.46
CA LEU A 75 -9.63 -1.64 3.87
C LEU A 75 -10.20 -2.63 4.88
N ASP A 76 -11.10 -3.50 4.44
CA ASP A 76 -11.88 -4.36 5.34
C ASP A 76 -11.30 -5.77 5.45
N THR A 77 -10.54 -6.20 4.44
CA THR A 77 -10.13 -7.59 4.28
C THR A 77 -8.61 -7.78 4.18
N GLY A 78 -7.83 -6.72 4.40
CA GLY A 78 -6.38 -6.73 4.44
C GLY A 78 -5.76 -5.65 3.55
N LEU A 79 -4.43 -5.63 3.51
CA LEU A 79 -3.67 -4.72 2.66
C LEU A 79 -2.52 -5.48 1.99
N THR A 80 -2.58 -5.57 0.67
CA THR A 80 -1.50 -6.12 -0.15
C THR A 80 -1.07 -5.08 -1.18
N VAL A 81 0.24 -4.91 -1.33
CA VAL A 81 0.85 -4.04 -2.34
C VAL A 81 1.71 -4.88 -3.27
N VAL A 82 1.48 -4.76 -4.57
CA VAL A 82 2.21 -5.48 -5.61
C VAL A 82 2.97 -4.49 -6.48
N LEU A 83 4.26 -4.74 -6.65
CA LEU A 83 5.15 -3.99 -7.53
C LEU A 83 5.46 -4.83 -8.77
N SER A 84 5.27 -4.27 -9.96
CA SER A 84 5.57 -4.98 -11.22
C SER A 84 7.05 -4.94 -11.60
N ALA A 85 7.84 -4.09 -10.96
CA ALA A 85 9.27 -3.95 -11.16
C ALA A 85 9.98 -3.70 -9.81
N THR A 86 11.30 -3.64 -9.84
CA THR A 86 12.07 -3.11 -8.71
C THR A 86 11.82 -1.60 -8.62
N MET A 87 11.33 -1.16 -7.47
CA MET A 87 10.99 0.24 -7.19
C MET A 87 11.49 0.60 -5.79
N ASP A 88 11.54 1.87 -5.43
CA ASP A 88 11.80 2.28 -4.04
C ASP A 88 10.58 3.05 -3.54
N ILE A 89 9.78 2.41 -2.70
CA ILE A 89 8.54 3.02 -2.20
C ILE A 89 8.39 2.88 -0.69
N THR A 90 7.64 3.80 -0.11
CA THR A 90 7.17 3.76 1.27
C THR A 90 5.65 3.76 1.31
N VAL A 91 5.06 2.83 2.05
CA VAL A 91 3.62 2.73 2.27
C VAL A 91 3.34 3.04 3.73
N VAL A 92 2.46 4.01 4.00
CA VAL A 92 1.99 4.35 5.35
C VAL A 92 0.57 3.85 5.51
N TYR A 93 0.34 3.09 6.59
CA TYR A 93 -0.90 2.38 6.82
C TYR A 93 -1.16 2.16 8.30
N GLU A 94 -2.34 1.70 8.63
CA GLU A 94 -2.77 1.28 9.96
C GLU A 94 -3.55 -0.02 9.90
#